data_AF-U5CSQ8-F1
#
_entry.id   AF-U5CSQ8-F1
#
_cell.length_a   1.000
_cell.length_b   1.000
_cell.length_c   1.000
_cell.angle_alpha   90.00
_cell.angle_beta   90.00
_cell.angle_gamma   90.00
#
_symmetry.space_group_name_H-M   'P 1'
#
loop_
_entity.id
_entity.type
_entity.pdbx_description
1 polymer ?
#
loop_
_entity_poly.entity_id
_entity_poly.type
_entity_poly.pdbx_seq_one_letter_code
_entity_poly.pdbx_strand_id
1 'polypeptide(L)' 'MPVNVVMPKLGLTMTEGRVDRWLKREGEKVKKGEEIVEISTDKITNVVEAPADGIWPKF' A
#
# COMPACT_ATOMS: atom_id res chain seq x y z
N MET A 1 -16.34 -3.64 -7.90
CA MET A 1 -15.97 -4.38 -6.67
C MET A 1 -14.74 -3.71 -6.09
N PRO A 2 -14.69 -3.39 -4.78
CA PRO A 2 -13.48 -2.87 -4.16
C PRO A 2 -12.41 -3.96 -4.11
N VAL A 3 -11.15 -3.59 -4.35
CA VAL A 3 -10.01 -4.51 -4.22
C VAL A 3 -9.33 -4.21 -2.90
N ASN A 4 -9.21 -5.23 -2.05
CA ASN A 4 -8.55 -5.07 -0.76
C ASN A 4 -7.04 -5.00 -0.95
N VAL A 5 -6.46 -3.90 -0.48
CA VAL A 5 -5.01 -3.77 -0.33
C VAL A 5 -4.65 -4.33 1.04
N VAL A 6 -3.88 -5.41 1.06
CA VAL A 6 -3.37 -6.01 2.30
C VAL A 6 -1.91 -5.62 2.50
N MET A 7 -1.50 -5.47 3.75
CA MET A 7 -0.09 -5.22 4.08
C MET A 7 0.75 -6.42 3.62
N PRO A 8 1.76 -6.21 2.74
CA PRO A 8 2.62 -7.30 2.31
C PRO A 8 3.56 -7.72 3.45
N LYS A 9 3.88 -9.01 3.52
CA LYS A 9 4.93 -9.50 4.43
C LYS A 9 6.29 -9.14 3.83
N LEU A 10 6.97 -8.15 4.43
CA LEU A 10 8.30 -7.70 4.01
C LEU A 10 9.45 -8.55 4.60
N GLY A 11 9.15 -9.47 5.50
CA GLY A 11 10.14 -10.39 6.06
C GLY A 11 9.49 -11.64 6.65
N LEU A 12 10.27 -12.74 6.68
CA LEU A 12 9.81 -14.02 7.23
C LEU A 12 9.41 -13.92 8.71
N THR A 13 10.01 -13.00 9.46
CA THR A 13 9.74 -12.74 10.89
C THR A 13 8.97 -11.45 11.13
N MET A 14 8.45 -10.80 10.08
CA MET A 14 7.74 -9.53 10.21
C MET A 14 6.41 -9.76 10.94
N THR A 15 6.25 -9.11 12.09
CA THR A 15 5.03 -9.21 12.92
C THR A 15 4.18 -7.95 12.81
N GLU A 16 4.82 -6.79 12.66
CA GLU A 16 4.19 -5.48 12.55
C GLU A 16 4.84 -4.70 11.41
N GLY A 17 4.04 -3.90 10.71
CA GLY A 17 4.50 -2.92 9.73
C GLY A 17 3.87 -1.57 10.04
N ARG A 18 4.64 -0.51 9.87
CA ARG A 18 4.20 0.87 10.08
C ARG A 18 3.86 1.50 8.74
N VAL A 19 2.73 2.21 8.66
CA VAL A 19 2.44 3.08 7.53
C VAL A 19 3.13 4.41 7.75
N ASP A 20 4.07 4.75 6.87
CA ASP A 20 4.79 6.02 6.96
C ASP A 20 4.01 7.13 6.28
N ARG A 21 3.58 6.90 5.03
CA ARG A 21 2.77 7.86 4.28
C ARG A 21 1.96 7.23 3.16
N TRP A 22 0.80 7.80 2.92
CA TRP A 22 0.00 7.53 1.73
C TRP A 22 0.52 8.35 0.55
N LEU A 23 0.82 7.68 -0.56
CA LEU A 23 1.26 8.32 -1.80
C LEU A 23 0.06 8.73 -2.66
N LYS A 24 -1.08 8.06 -2.48
CA LYS A 24 -2.35 8.37 -3.16
C LYS A 24 -3.32 9.15 -2.30
N ARG A 25 -4.06 10.02 -2.98
CA ARG A 25 -5.13 10.82 -2.38
C ARG A 25 -6.50 10.24 -2.70
N GLU A 26 -7.46 10.57 -1.86
CA GLU A 26 -8.85 10.13 -2.02
C GLU A 26 -9.47 10.61 -3.33
N GLY A 27 -10.12 9.69 -4.06
CA GLY A 27 -10.71 9.97 -5.37
C GLY A 27 -9.71 10.05 -6.52
N GLU A 28 -8.42 9.81 -6.27
CA GLU A 28 -7.40 9.76 -7.31
C GLU A 28 -7.49 8.44 -8.10
N LYS A 29 -7.15 8.47 -9.39
CA LYS A 29 -7.03 7.24 -10.17
C LYS A 29 -5.72 6.53 -9.80
N VAL A 30 -5.81 5.22 -9.66
CA VAL A 30 -4.66 4.34 -9.44
C VAL A 30 -4.58 3.34 -10.57
N LYS A 31 -3.38 3.04 -11.03
CA LYS A 31 -3.11 1.97 -12.00
C LYS A 31 -2.50 0.76 -11.32
N LYS A 32 -2.70 -0.42 -11.89
CA LYS A 32 -2.02 -1.63 -11.43
C LYS A 32 -0.49 -1.42 -11.48
N GLY A 33 0.19 -1.72 -10.36
CA GLY A 33 1.63 -1.51 -10.20
C GLY A 33 2.02 -0.09 -9.79
N GLU A 34 1.06 0.82 -9.61
CA GLU A 34 1.34 2.16 -9.11
C GLU A 34 1.52 2.17 -7.60
N GLU A 35 2.55 2.87 -7.09
CA GLU A 35 2.82 2.97 -5.66
C GLU A 35 1.71 3.78 -4.95
N ILE A 36 1.11 3.18 -3.91
CA ILE A 36 -0.05 3.77 -3.22
C ILE A 36 0.25 4.14 -1.76
N VAL A 37 1.13 3.41 -1.09
CA VAL A 37 1.50 3.65 0.30
C VAL A 37 2.93 3.19 0.57
N GLU A 38 3.64 3.98 1.35
CA GLU A 38 4.96 3.65 1.86
C GLU A 38 4.83 3.08 3.27
N ILE A 39 5.45 1.92 3.48
CA ILE A 39 5.45 1.22 4.75
C ILE A 39 6.89 0.90 5.18
N SER A 40 7.14 0.94 6.48
CA SER A 40 8.41 0.54 7.07
C SER A 40 8.21 -0.55 8.12
N THR A 41 9.28 -1.31 8.30
CA THR A 41 9.43 -2.32 9.35
C THR A 41 10.67 -2.00 10.16
N ASP A 42 10.97 -2.82 11.15
CA ASP A 42 12.20 -2.72 11.96
C ASP A 42 13.49 -2.75 11.12
N LYS A 43 13.46 -3.39 9.94
CA LYS A 43 14.66 -3.66 9.13
C LYS A 43 14.59 -3.14 7.70
N ILE A 44 13.39 -2.95 7.15
CA ILE A 44 13.19 -2.69 5.71
C ILE A 44 12.07 -1.66 5.53
N THR A 45 12.30 -0.71 4.62
CA THR A 45 11.26 0.16 4.06
C THR A 45 10.87 -0.32 2.68
N ASN A 46 9.58 -0.41 2.39
CA ASN A 46 9.08 -0.82 1.08
C ASN A 46 7.78 -0.08 0.72
N VAL A 47 7.45 -0.07 -0.56
CA VAL A 47 6.23 0.51 -1.11
C VAL A 47 5.22 -0.59 -1.44
N VAL A 48 3.95 -0.32 -1.20
CA VAL A 48 2.85 -1.17 -1.64
C VAL A 48 2.34 -0.62 -2.95
N GLU A 49 2.24 -1.49 -3.93
CA GLU A 49 1.69 -1.18 -5.25
C GLU A 49 0.20 -1.53 -5.33
N ALA A 50 -0.54 -0.82 -6.18
CA ALA A 50 -1.93 -1.11 -6.44
C ALA A 50 -2.08 -2.47 -7.15
N PRO A 51 -2.90 -3.40 -6.62
CA PRO A 51 -3.11 -4.72 -7.21
C PRO A 51 -3.94 -4.69 -8.51
N ALA A 52 -4.69 -3.62 -8.73
CA ALA A 52 -5.56 -3.43 -9.88
C ALA A 52 -5.78 -1.94 -10.18
N ASP A 53 -6.19 -1.63 -11.41
CA ASP A 53 -6.62 -0.30 -11.79
C ASP A 53 -7.93 0.10 -11.09
N GLY A 54 -8.06 1.36 -10.70
CA GLY A 54 -9.26 1.83 -10.00
C GLY A 54 -9.19 3.28 -9.54
N ILE A 55 -10.03 3.58 -8.54
CA ILE A 55 -10.09 4.88 -7.87
C ILE A 55 -9.78 4.64 -6.39
N TRP A 56 -8.87 5.43 -5.82
CA TRP A 56 -8.53 5.39 -4.42
C TRP A 56 -9.76 5.80 -3.58
N PRO A 57 -10.18 4.99 -2.61
CA PRO A 57 -11.39 5.27 -1.83
C PRO A 57 -11.27 6.58 -1.04
N LYS A 58 -12.42 7.18 -0.74
CA LYS A 58 -12.57 8.23 0.26
C LYS A 58 -12.86 7.56 1.61
N PHE A 59 -12.08 7.90 2.63
CA PHE A 59 -12.28 7.41 4.00
C PHE A 59 -13.14 8.37 4.82
#